data_AF-A0A2S8VMC7-F1
#
_entry.id   AF-A0A2S8VMC7-F1
#
_cell.length_a   1.000
_cell.length_b   1.000
_cell.length_c   1.000
_cell.angle_alpha   90.00
_cell.angle_beta   90.00
_cell.angle_gamma   90.00
#
_symmetry.space_group_name_H-M   'P 1'
#
loop_
_entity.id
_entity.type
_entity.pdbx_description
1 polymer ?
#
loop_
_entity_poly.entity_id
_entity_poly.type
_entity_poly.pdbx_seq_one_letter_code
_entity_poly.pdbx_strand_id
1 'polypeptide(L)'
;MTRPPALDGIRVLDLSRILAGPWCTQNLADLGADVIKIERPHVGDDTRAWGPPYLKDGNGQDTNESAYYLSANRNKRSVEADMATSEGAALIRELAAASDILVENFKVGGLAKYGLDYDSLKAINPRLIYCSVTGFGQDGPFAQRPGYDFMIQGMGGLMSITGERDDLPGGGPQKAGVAVTDIVTGMYATVAILAALQERHRSGLGQHLDIALLDSHVALLANQNSNYFNSGVAPKRAGNAHQNVVPYQVFAARDGHLIVATGNESQYRAYCRAIGVPELGDDPRFATNRLRVTNREVLIAILTEIMLQGRRDDWIAKLEAVGVPCGPINDIAQAFAHPQAQARQLRRDLPHPAGGMAPVTASPLRFSASPVVYRRAPPLLGEHTEEVLREVLGKSADAIAAFKAATAKTP
;
A
#
# COMPACT_ATOMS: atom_id res chain seq x y z
N MET A 1 -16.00 27.27 0.06
CA MET A 1 -14.56 27.62 0.01
C MET A 1 -13.77 26.38 0.35
N THR A 2 -12.77 26.04 -0.46
CA THR A 2 -11.83 24.93 -0.16
C THR A 2 -10.86 25.38 0.92
N ARG A 3 -10.72 24.59 1.98
CA ARG A 3 -9.74 24.79 3.04
C ARG A 3 -8.35 24.32 2.58
N PRO A 4 -7.26 24.73 3.26
CA PRO A 4 -5.95 24.16 3.05
C PRO A 4 -5.96 22.62 3.19
N PRO A 5 -4.98 21.92 2.59
CA PRO A 5 -4.79 20.49 2.80
C PRO A 5 -4.69 20.13 4.28
N ALA A 6 -5.08 18.91 4.64
CA ALA A 6 -5.24 18.50 6.04
C ALA A 6 -3.93 18.53 6.85
N LEU A 7 -2.78 18.30 6.19
CA LEU A 7 -1.45 18.32 6.80
C LEU A 7 -0.61 19.51 6.31
N ASP A 8 -1.26 20.58 5.86
CA ASP A 8 -0.54 21.82 5.53
C ASP A 8 0.22 22.35 6.77
N GLY A 9 1.48 22.74 6.57
CA GLY A 9 2.38 23.14 7.66
C GLY A 9 3.05 22.00 8.44
N ILE A 10 2.74 20.72 8.14
CA ILE A 10 3.44 19.56 8.73
C ILE A 10 4.64 19.19 7.87
N ARG A 11 5.81 19.01 8.49
CA ARG A 11 7.02 18.52 7.81
C ARG A 11 7.38 17.10 8.21
N VAL A 12 7.66 16.26 7.20
CA VAL A 12 8.06 14.86 7.35
C VAL A 12 9.47 14.67 6.82
N LEU A 13 10.36 14.14 7.66
CA LEU A 13 11.66 13.65 7.26
C LEU A 13 11.55 12.15 6.94
N ASP A 14 11.67 11.80 5.66
CA ASP A 14 11.54 10.45 5.15
C ASP A 14 12.93 9.84 4.93
N LEU A 15 13.38 9.00 5.87
CA LEU A 15 14.60 8.20 5.73
C LEU A 15 14.31 6.82 5.15
N SER A 16 13.05 6.54 4.83
CA SER A 16 12.60 5.19 4.48
C SER A 16 12.90 4.85 3.03
N ARG A 17 12.99 3.54 2.77
CA ARG A 17 13.27 2.99 1.44
C ARG A 17 12.26 1.92 1.03
N ILE A 18 12.27 1.55 -0.25
CA ILE A 18 11.51 0.43 -0.81
C ILE A 18 10.01 0.74 -0.90
N LEU A 19 9.16 0.33 0.05
CA LEU A 19 7.72 0.48 -0.12
C LEU A 19 6.93 0.85 1.13
N ALA A 20 7.00 0.12 2.25
CA ALA A 20 6.10 0.39 3.39
C ALA A 20 6.22 1.83 3.94
N GLY A 21 7.45 2.26 4.23
CA GLY A 21 7.74 3.63 4.64
C GLY A 21 7.42 4.66 3.54
N PRO A 22 7.92 4.48 2.29
CA PRO A 22 7.61 5.40 1.20
C PRO A 22 6.12 5.54 0.90
N TRP A 23 5.33 4.47 1.04
CA TRP A 23 3.88 4.48 0.89
C TRP A 23 3.21 5.33 1.98
N CYS A 24 3.65 5.17 3.23
CA CYS A 24 3.20 6.00 4.34
C CYS A 24 3.47 7.49 4.09
N THR A 25 4.71 7.85 3.76
CA THR A 25 5.10 9.25 3.56
C THR A 25 4.48 9.85 2.30
N GLN A 26 4.23 9.06 1.25
CA GLN A 26 3.44 9.51 0.10
C GLN A 26 1.99 9.84 0.47
N ASN A 27 1.34 9.04 1.32
CA ASN A 27 -0.01 9.36 1.80
C ASN A 27 -0.03 10.68 2.59
N LEU A 28 0.97 10.91 3.44
CA LEU A 28 1.11 12.18 4.17
C LEU A 28 1.35 13.36 3.21
N ALA A 29 2.17 13.17 2.17
CA ALA A 29 2.41 14.17 1.14
C ALA A 29 1.14 14.51 0.34
N ASP A 30 0.34 13.51 -0.03
CA ASP A 30 -0.96 13.69 -0.68
C ASP A 30 -1.94 14.48 0.20
N LEU A 31 -1.83 14.37 1.52
CA LEU A 31 -2.60 15.13 2.49
C LEU A 31 -2.05 16.55 2.73
N GLY A 32 -0.93 16.92 2.10
CA GLY A 32 -0.38 18.27 2.08
C GLY A 32 0.92 18.47 2.85
N ALA A 33 1.44 17.44 3.52
CA ALA A 33 2.69 17.54 4.26
C ALA A 33 3.88 17.85 3.33
N ASP A 34 4.85 18.61 3.84
CA ASP A 34 6.16 18.81 3.21
C ASP A 34 7.05 17.60 3.52
N VAL A 35 7.21 16.71 2.55
CA VAL A 35 7.96 15.46 2.72
C VAL A 35 9.34 15.58 2.08
N ILE A 36 10.37 15.47 2.91
CA ILE A 36 11.78 15.54 2.52
C ILE A 36 12.34 14.11 2.62
N LYS A 37 12.55 13.47 1.48
CA LYS A 37 13.17 12.17 1.37
C LYS A 37 14.69 12.32 1.36
N ILE A 38 15.35 11.69 2.33
CA ILE A 38 16.80 11.58 2.37
C ILE A 38 17.22 10.33 1.62
N GLU A 39 18.14 10.51 0.70
CA GLU A 39 18.60 9.44 -0.17
C GLU A 39 20.13 9.38 -0.20
N ARG A 40 20.66 8.16 -0.43
CA ARG A 40 22.10 7.98 -0.56
C ARG A 40 22.60 8.73 -1.80
N PRO A 41 23.70 9.48 -1.70
CA PRO A 41 24.31 10.14 -2.85
C PRO A 41 24.55 9.15 -3.99
N HIS A 42 24.29 9.57 -5.23
CA HIS A 42 24.49 8.82 -6.48
C HIS A 42 23.66 7.54 -6.68
N VAL A 43 23.21 6.91 -5.60
CA VAL A 43 22.52 5.60 -5.61
C VAL A 43 21.01 5.76 -5.41
N GLY A 44 20.62 6.60 -4.46
CA GLY A 44 19.23 6.82 -4.12
C GLY A 44 18.56 5.68 -3.32
N ASP A 45 17.24 5.67 -3.37
CA ASP A 45 16.39 4.54 -2.98
C ASP A 45 16.64 3.34 -3.91
N ASP A 46 16.75 2.13 -3.36
CA ASP A 46 17.02 0.90 -4.12
C ASP A 46 15.99 0.67 -5.25
N THR A 47 14.76 1.13 -5.05
CA THR A 47 13.68 0.99 -6.04
C THR A 47 13.90 1.78 -7.32
N ARG A 48 14.74 2.83 -7.34
CA ARG A 48 15.06 3.58 -8.56
C ARG A 48 15.64 2.65 -9.63
N ALA A 49 16.45 1.67 -9.22
CA ALA A 49 17.08 0.69 -10.11
C ALA A 49 16.21 -0.56 -10.39
N TRP A 50 15.02 -0.70 -9.80
CA TRP A 50 14.16 -1.88 -9.99
C TRP A 50 13.27 -1.77 -11.24
N GLY A 51 13.91 -1.61 -12.39
CA GLY A 51 13.28 -1.67 -13.70
C GLY A 51 13.90 -2.76 -14.59
N PRO A 52 13.44 -2.91 -15.84
CA PRO A 52 12.32 -2.19 -16.46
C PRO A 52 10.93 -2.54 -15.87
N PRO A 53 9.88 -1.74 -16.13
CA PRO A 53 9.88 -0.55 -16.99
C PRO A 53 10.40 0.71 -16.28
N TYR A 54 11.08 1.55 -17.06
CA TYR A 54 11.50 2.90 -16.65
C TYR A 54 10.56 3.95 -17.25
N LEU A 55 10.47 5.10 -16.60
CA LEU A 55 9.77 6.27 -17.14
C LEU A 55 10.45 6.74 -18.43
N LYS A 56 9.66 7.16 -19.41
CA LYS A 56 10.17 7.79 -20.62
C LYS A 56 10.34 9.30 -20.43
N ASP A 57 11.46 9.85 -20.91
CA ASP A 57 11.74 11.29 -20.94
C ASP A 57 10.94 11.99 -22.06
N GLY A 58 11.15 13.31 -22.21
CA GLY A 58 10.49 14.10 -23.26
C GLY A 58 10.81 13.68 -24.70
N ASN A 59 11.88 12.92 -24.90
CA ASN A 59 12.32 12.39 -26.19
C ASN A 59 11.95 10.91 -26.38
N GLY A 60 11.19 10.32 -25.45
CA GLY A 60 10.78 8.92 -25.48
C GLY A 60 11.86 7.91 -25.08
N GLN A 61 12.99 8.36 -24.50
CA GLN A 61 14.07 7.50 -24.02
C GLN A 61 13.84 7.07 -22.57
N ASP A 62 14.35 5.91 -22.17
CA ASP A 62 14.28 5.48 -20.77
C ASP A 62 15.10 6.42 -19.87
N THR A 63 14.48 6.86 -18.78
CA THR A 63 15.14 7.51 -17.65
C THR A 63 15.69 6.46 -16.68
N ASN A 64 16.30 6.92 -15.58
CA ASN A 64 16.70 6.07 -14.46
C ASN A 64 15.59 5.90 -13.39
N GLU A 65 14.37 6.37 -13.66
CA GLU A 65 13.26 6.30 -12.71
C GLU A 65 12.37 5.10 -13.00
N SER A 66 12.53 4.02 -12.24
CA SER A 66 11.69 2.83 -12.41
C SER A 66 10.23 3.11 -12.08
N ALA A 67 9.32 2.34 -12.71
CA ALA A 67 7.90 2.38 -12.35
C ALA A 67 7.64 2.05 -10.87
N TYR A 68 8.51 1.26 -10.24
CA TYR A 68 8.41 0.96 -8.82
C TYR A 68 8.65 2.21 -7.97
N TYR A 69 9.75 2.92 -8.20
CA TYR A 69 10.07 4.16 -7.49
C TYR A 69 8.97 5.22 -7.68
N LEU A 70 8.45 5.35 -8.90
CA LEU A 70 7.40 6.31 -9.22
C LEU A 70 6.08 6.05 -8.46
N SER A 71 5.81 4.80 -8.07
CA SER A 71 4.54 4.41 -7.44
C SER A 71 4.37 4.94 -6.01
N ALA A 72 5.47 5.29 -5.33
CA ALA A 72 5.51 5.56 -3.89
C ALA A 72 6.21 6.87 -3.50
N ASN A 73 6.52 7.76 -4.44
CA ASN A 73 7.31 8.97 -4.16
C ASN A 73 6.77 10.28 -4.74
N ARG A 74 5.52 10.33 -5.22
CA ARG A 74 4.92 11.62 -5.66
C ARG A 74 4.82 12.61 -4.50
N ASN A 75 4.78 13.90 -4.81
CA ASN A 75 4.72 15.01 -3.85
C ASN A 75 5.93 15.16 -2.90
N LYS A 76 6.98 14.34 -3.02
CA LYS A 76 8.17 14.42 -2.17
C LYS A 76 9.24 15.34 -2.76
N ARG A 77 10.13 15.81 -1.90
CA ARG A 77 11.42 16.42 -2.23
C ARG A 77 12.53 15.41 -1.98
N SER A 78 13.56 15.38 -2.82
CA SER A 78 14.72 14.48 -2.66
C SER A 78 15.96 15.28 -2.29
N VAL A 79 16.66 14.84 -1.25
CA VAL A 79 17.91 15.41 -0.74
C VAL A 79 18.94 14.29 -0.64
N GLU A 80 20.11 14.49 -1.24
CA GLU A 80 21.22 13.55 -1.12
C GLU A 80 22.01 13.83 0.16
N ALA A 81 22.10 12.83 1.04
CA ALA A 81 22.95 12.86 2.22
C ALA A 81 23.35 11.44 2.64
N ASP A 82 24.65 11.23 2.87
CA ASP A 82 25.13 9.97 3.43
C ASP A 82 25.18 10.03 4.96
N MET A 83 24.23 9.34 5.60
CA MET A 83 24.17 9.23 7.07
C MET A 83 25.39 8.54 7.69
N ALA A 84 26.19 7.81 6.90
CA ALA A 84 27.42 7.19 7.39
C ALA A 84 28.56 8.19 7.61
N THR A 85 28.46 9.39 7.03
CA THR A 85 29.41 10.49 7.23
C THR A 85 28.99 11.38 8.41
N SER A 86 29.95 12.03 9.06
CA SER A 86 29.68 12.99 10.13
C SER A 86 28.79 14.15 9.67
N GLU A 87 29.05 14.65 8.47
CA GLU A 87 28.39 15.78 7.83
C GLU A 87 26.94 15.42 7.45
N GLY A 88 26.73 14.25 6.84
CA GLY A 88 25.39 13.79 6.48
C GLY A 88 24.56 13.45 7.71
N ALA A 89 25.12 12.78 8.73
CA ALA A 89 24.42 12.53 9.98
C ALA A 89 24.06 13.85 10.71
N ALA A 90 24.97 14.85 10.70
CA ALA A 90 24.69 16.17 11.24
C ALA A 90 23.55 16.88 10.51
N LEU A 91 23.57 16.85 9.18
CA LEU A 91 22.48 17.41 8.37
C LEU A 91 21.13 16.75 8.69
N ILE A 92 21.08 15.43 8.80
CA ILE A 92 19.83 14.71 9.11
C ILE A 92 19.32 15.07 10.50
N ARG A 93 20.21 15.24 11.50
CA ARG A 93 19.82 15.73 12.84
C ARG A 93 19.26 17.15 12.79
N GLU A 94 19.87 18.05 12.01
CA GLU A 94 19.35 19.42 11.81
C GLU A 94 17.95 19.39 11.17
N LEU A 95 17.74 18.56 10.16
CA LEU A 95 16.43 18.39 9.52
C LEU A 95 15.39 17.77 10.47
N ALA A 96 15.78 16.80 11.29
CA ALA A 96 14.90 16.19 12.29
C ALA A 96 14.47 17.20 13.37
N ALA A 97 15.37 18.11 13.77
CA ALA A 97 15.05 19.22 14.67
C ALA A 97 14.01 20.18 14.07
N ALA A 98 14.03 20.35 12.74
CA ALA A 98 13.12 21.22 12.00
C ALA A 98 11.86 20.51 11.46
N SER A 99 11.64 19.24 11.80
CA SER A 99 10.54 18.41 11.30
C SER A 99 9.55 18.00 12.40
N ASP A 100 8.33 17.68 12.00
CA ASP A 100 7.28 17.19 12.90
C ASP A 100 7.33 15.67 13.07
N ILE A 101 7.65 14.99 11.98
CA ILE A 101 7.59 13.54 11.83
C ILE A 101 8.90 13.06 11.21
N LEU A 102 9.42 11.94 11.68
CA LEU A 102 10.47 11.18 11.01
C LEU A 102 9.96 9.76 10.74
N VAL A 103 10.11 9.27 9.51
CA VAL A 103 9.79 7.88 9.15
C VAL A 103 11.05 7.17 8.68
N GLU A 104 11.33 6.01 9.25
CA GLU A 104 12.49 5.19 8.91
C GLU A 104 12.15 3.69 8.90
N ASN A 105 12.96 2.90 8.20
CA ASN A 105 12.79 1.45 8.11
C ASN A 105 14.12 0.69 8.11
N PHE A 106 15.07 1.14 8.94
CA PHE A 106 16.34 0.46 9.16
C PHE A 106 16.19 -0.69 10.16
N LYS A 107 17.22 -1.54 10.23
CA LYS A 107 17.27 -2.58 11.25
C LYS A 107 17.29 -1.94 12.64
N VAL A 108 16.60 -2.56 13.59
CA VAL A 108 16.51 -2.14 15.00
C VAL A 108 17.90 -1.78 15.55
N GLY A 109 18.03 -0.59 16.13
CA GLY A 109 19.28 -0.06 16.69
C GLY A 109 20.31 0.42 15.65
N GLY A 110 20.07 0.23 14.35
CA GLY A 110 21.02 0.57 13.28
C GLY A 110 21.34 2.07 13.18
N LEU A 111 20.40 2.93 13.59
CA LEU A 111 20.54 4.38 13.57
C LEU A 111 21.19 4.97 14.82
N ALA A 112 21.31 4.19 15.92
CA ALA A 112 21.83 4.69 17.19
C ALA A 112 23.28 5.16 17.09
N LYS A 113 24.12 4.44 16.34
CA LYS A 113 25.52 4.81 16.09
C LYS A 113 25.70 6.14 15.34
N TYR A 114 24.64 6.65 14.70
CA TYR A 114 24.63 7.94 14.01
C TYR A 114 23.93 9.04 14.81
N GLY A 115 23.40 8.73 16.01
CA GLY A 115 22.55 9.64 16.78
C GLY A 115 21.25 9.98 16.06
N LEU A 116 20.71 9.03 15.28
CA LEU A 116 19.49 9.17 14.48
C LEU A 116 18.36 8.26 14.98
N ASP A 117 18.56 7.56 16.09
CA ASP A 117 17.51 6.81 16.80
C ASP A 117 16.53 7.74 17.52
N TYR A 118 15.42 7.15 17.99
CA TYR A 118 14.37 7.91 18.68
C TYR A 118 14.88 8.64 19.92
N ASP A 119 15.64 8.00 20.80
CA ASP A 119 16.07 8.62 22.07
C ASP A 119 17.00 9.80 21.82
N SER A 120 17.95 9.64 20.88
CA SER A 120 18.85 10.72 20.45
C SER A 120 18.08 11.92 19.88
N LEU A 121 17.11 11.69 18.99
CA LEU A 121 16.39 12.78 18.34
C LEU A 121 15.30 13.40 19.21
N LYS A 122 14.68 12.63 20.11
CA LYS A 122 13.74 13.14 21.10
C LYS A 122 14.39 14.16 22.03
N ALA A 123 15.66 13.97 22.38
CA ALA A 123 16.40 14.93 23.19
C ALA A 123 16.57 16.29 22.49
N ILE A 124 16.64 16.29 21.15
CA ILE A 124 16.73 17.50 20.32
C ILE A 124 15.33 18.10 20.08
N ASN A 125 14.35 17.26 19.77
CA ASN A 125 12.98 17.65 19.47
C ASN A 125 11.98 16.75 20.21
N PRO A 126 11.53 17.13 21.42
CA PRO A 126 10.56 16.36 22.20
C PRO A 126 9.18 16.25 21.55
N ARG A 127 8.90 17.06 20.51
CA ARG A 127 7.65 17.07 19.73
C ARG A 127 7.69 16.10 18.55
N LEU A 128 8.83 15.48 18.27
CA LEU A 128 9.04 14.61 17.12
C LEU A 128 8.21 13.33 17.24
N ILE A 129 7.37 13.07 16.23
CA ILE A 129 6.73 11.77 16.04
C ILE A 129 7.71 10.92 15.22
N TYR A 130 8.29 9.91 15.84
CA TYR A 130 9.27 9.04 15.20
C TYR A 130 8.61 7.71 14.87
N CYS A 131 8.56 7.33 13.59
CA CYS A 131 7.92 6.11 13.14
C CYS A 131 8.96 5.15 12.58
N SER A 132 9.14 4.02 13.27
CA SER A 132 9.94 2.90 12.83
C SER A 132 9.06 1.87 12.13
N VAL A 133 9.41 1.52 10.90
CA VAL A 133 8.76 0.44 10.15
C VAL A 133 9.73 -0.72 9.99
N THR A 134 9.50 -1.83 10.71
CA THR A 134 10.43 -2.96 10.73
C THR A 134 9.76 -4.29 10.38
N GLY A 135 10.55 -5.33 10.12
CA GLY A 135 10.01 -6.66 9.80
C GLY A 135 9.18 -7.27 10.94
N PHE A 136 9.65 -7.10 12.18
CA PHE A 136 9.21 -7.88 13.34
C PHE A 136 8.99 -7.05 14.62
N GLY A 137 9.08 -5.72 14.56
CA GLY A 137 9.00 -4.84 15.73
C GLY A 137 10.38 -4.50 16.31
N GLN A 138 10.41 -3.54 17.25
CA GLN A 138 11.61 -3.16 18.00
C GLN A 138 12.01 -4.21 19.04
N ASP A 139 11.12 -5.15 19.39
CA ASP A 139 11.33 -6.15 20.43
C ASP A 139 11.06 -7.59 19.95
N GLY A 140 11.24 -8.54 20.88
CA GLY A 140 11.05 -9.96 20.61
C GLY A 140 12.22 -10.66 19.91
N PRO A 141 12.11 -11.98 19.70
CA PRO A 141 13.21 -12.83 19.25
C PRO A 141 13.67 -12.54 17.81
N PHE A 142 12.84 -11.88 17.00
CA PHE A 142 13.14 -11.57 15.60
C PHE A 142 13.40 -10.08 15.32
N ALA A 143 13.44 -9.21 16.34
CA ALA A 143 13.68 -7.76 16.19
C ALA A 143 14.87 -7.42 15.28
N GLN A 144 15.97 -8.16 15.42
CA GLN A 144 17.21 -7.91 14.69
C GLN A 144 17.23 -8.47 13.25
N ARG A 145 16.20 -9.23 12.86
CA ARG A 145 16.13 -9.86 11.54
C ARG A 145 15.65 -8.86 10.48
N PRO A 146 16.22 -8.88 9.26
CA PRO A 146 15.63 -8.16 8.14
C PRO A 146 14.25 -8.74 7.79
N GLY A 147 13.34 -7.88 7.32
CA GLY A 147 12.02 -8.26 6.84
C GLY A 147 11.78 -7.78 5.41
N TYR A 148 11.21 -8.64 4.58
CA TYR A 148 10.67 -8.31 3.25
C TYR A 148 9.24 -8.83 3.16
N ASP A 149 8.38 -8.10 2.46
CA ASP A 149 6.97 -8.43 2.28
C ASP A 149 6.73 -9.91 1.95
N PHE A 150 7.37 -10.45 0.91
CA PHE A 150 7.12 -11.83 0.47
C PHE A 150 7.44 -12.86 1.56
N MET A 151 8.55 -12.67 2.29
CA MET A 151 8.90 -13.53 3.42
C MET A 151 7.83 -13.45 4.51
N ILE A 152 7.35 -12.24 4.84
CA ILE A 152 6.31 -12.04 5.84
C ILE A 152 4.97 -12.63 5.37
N GLN A 153 4.63 -12.60 4.08
CA GLN A 153 3.43 -13.27 3.56
C GLN A 153 3.43 -14.78 3.81
N GLY A 154 4.61 -15.41 3.69
CA GLY A 154 4.78 -16.82 4.02
C GLY A 154 4.72 -17.08 5.53
N MET A 155 5.47 -16.30 6.31
CA MET A 155 5.56 -16.48 7.76
C MET A 155 4.27 -16.15 8.51
N GLY A 156 3.57 -15.11 8.07
CA GLY A 156 2.39 -14.55 8.73
C GLY A 156 1.07 -15.23 8.35
N GLY A 157 1.10 -16.23 7.47
CA GLY A 157 -0.05 -17.11 7.21
C GLY A 157 -0.88 -16.79 5.97
N LEU A 158 -0.70 -15.66 5.29
CA LEU A 158 -1.50 -15.32 4.10
C LEU A 158 -1.35 -16.35 2.97
N MET A 159 -0.13 -16.84 2.72
CA MET A 159 0.09 -17.86 1.69
C MET A 159 -0.55 -19.20 2.03
N SER A 160 -0.86 -19.47 3.30
CA SER A 160 -1.56 -20.70 3.70
C SER A 160 -3.02 -20.74 3.24
N ILE A 161 -3.60 -19.57 2.99
CA ILE A 161 -4.99 -19.39 2.55
C ILE A 161 -5.13 -18.82 1.13
N THR A 162 -4.02 -18.38 0.52
CA THR A 162 -4.00 -17.80 -0.82
C THR A 162 -3.46 -18.81 -1.84
N GLY A 163 -4.20 -19.01 -2.92
CA GLY A 163 -3.88 -19.95 -3.98
C GLY A 163 -5.03 -20.92 -4.26
N GLU A 164 -4.87 -21.71 -5.32
CA GLU A 164 -5.82 -22.79 -5.64
C GLU A 164 -5.79 -23.89 -4.57
N ARG A 165 -6.92 -24.60 -4.43
CA ARG A 165 -7.05 -25.72 -3.50
C ARG A 165 -5.97 -26.77 -3.75
N ASP A 166 -5.54 -27.41 -2.66
CA ASP A 166 -4.44 -28.39 -2.70
C ASP A 166 -4.77 -29.68 -3.44
N ASP A 167 -6.05 -29.99 -3.62
CA ASP A 167 -6.53 -31.16 -4.34
C ASP A 167 -6.69 -30.92 -5.86
N LEU A 168 -6.38 -29.72 -6.35
CA LEU A 168 -6.48 -29.37 -7.76
C LEU A 168 -5.09 -29.15 -8.40
N PRO A 169 -4.93 -29.39 -9.72
CA PRO A 169 -3.69 -29.09 -10.44
C PRO A 169 -3.30 -27.61 -10.30
N GLY A 170 -2.03 -27.36 -9.99
CA GLY A 170 -1.53 -25.99 -9.76
C GLY A 170 -1.82 -25.42 -8.36
N GLY A 171 -2.40 -26.22 -7.46
CA GLY A 171 -2.55 -25.89 -6.05
C GLY A 171 -1.23 -25.67 -5.31
N GLY A 172 -1.32 -24.98 -4.17
CA GLY A 172 -0.18 -24.68 -3.30
C GLY A 172 -0.12 -23.21 -2.85
N PRO A 173 0.76 -22.87 -1.90
CA PRO A 173 0.86 -21.52 -1.33
C PRO A 173 1.26 -20.48 -2.39
N GLN A 174 0.47 -19.42 -2.53
CA GLN A 174 0.74 -18.32 -3.45
C GLN A 174 0.79 -16.98 -2.71
N LYS A 175 1.74 -16.12 -3.08
CA LYS A 175 1.79 -14.75 -2.60
C LYS A 175 0.76 -13.88 -3.33
N ALA A 176 0.37 -12.77 -2.72
CA ALA A 176 -0.40 -11.74 -3.42
C ALA A 176 0.40 -11.13 -4.60
N GLY A 177 -0.32 -10.66 -5.62
CA GLY A 177 0.26 -10.05 -6.83
C GLY A 177 0.99 -8.73 -6.56
N VAL A 178 0.69 -8.07 -5.44
CA VAL A 178 1.33 -6.86 -4.94
C VAL A 178 2.03 -7.15 -3.61
N ALA A 179 2.96 -6.29 -3.20
CA ALA A 179 3.56 -6.31 -1.87
C ALA A 179 2.55 -5.84 -0.81
N VAL A 180 1.53 -6.68 -0.57
CA VAL A 180 0.34 -6.35 0.22
C VAL A 180 0.67 -6.05 1.69
N THR A 181 1.69 -6.71 2.24
CA THR A 181 2.18 -6.48 3.60
C THR A 181 2.81 -5.10 3.69
N ASP A 182 3.65 -4.71 2.73
CA ASP A 182 4.25 -3.37 2.73
C ASP A 182 3.17 -2.29 2.63
N ILE A 183 2.19 -2.46 1.73
CA ILE A 183 1.10 -1.51 1.54
C ILE A 183 0.25 -1.37 2.81
N VAL A 184 -0.19 -2.48 3.42
CA VAL A 184 -1.01 -2.42 4.65
C VAL A 184 -0.21 -1.86 5.83
N THR A 185 1.08 -2.18 5.94
CA THR A 185 1.96 -1.65 6.98
C THR A 185 2.13 -0.14 6.82
N GLY A 186 2.34 0.34 5.60
CA GLY A 186 2.37 1.78 5.31
C GLY A 186 1.05 2.48 5.63
N MET A 187 -0.09 1.81 5.46
CA MET A 187 -1.39 2.33 5.89
C MET A 187 -1.53 2.40 7.42
N TYR A 188 -1.11 1.36 8.15
CA TYR A 188 -1.08 1.39 9.62
C TYR A 188 -0.14 2.46 10.16
N ALA A 189 1.05 2.62 9.57
CA ALA A 189 1.97 3.72 9.90
C ALA A 189 1.33 5.09 9.65
N THR A 190 0.63 5.28 8.53
CA THR A 190 -0.11 6.52 8.23
C THR A 190 -1.13 6.81 9.33
N VAL A 191 -1.95 5.81 9.71
CA VAL A 191 -2.97 5.96 10.76
C VAL A 191 -2.35 6.27 12.12
N ALA A 192 -1.27 5.57 12.49
CA ALA A 192 -0.56 5.78 13.75
C ALA A 192 0.02 7.20 13.84
N ILE A 193 0.59 7.72 12.75
CA ILE A 193 1.10 9.09 12.67
C ILE A 193 -0.03 10.11 12.81
N LEU A 194 -1.16 9.92 12.13
CA LEU A 194 -2.32 10.81 12.27
C LEU A 194 -2.88 10.80 13.71
N ALA A 195 -2.92 9.64 14.36
CA ALA A 195 -3.30 9.52 15.77
C ALA A 195 -2.29 10.23 16.69
N ALA A 196 -0.99 10.07 16.44
CA ALA A 196 0.06 10.73 17.22
C ALA A 196 0.05 12.25 17.03
N LEU A 197 -0.26 12.75 15.82
CA LEU A 197 -0.49 14.18 15.58
C LEU A 197 -1.67 14.71 16.41
N GLN A 198 -2.78 13.96 16.43
CA GLN A 198 -3.95 14.30 17.23
C GLN A 198 -3.65 14.30 18.73
N GLU A 199 -2.89 13.32 19.21
CA GLU A 199 -2.44 13.23 20.60
C GLU A 199 -1.54 14.43 20.96
N ARG A 200 -0.57 14.75 20.09
CA ARG A 200 0.38 15.85 20.26
C ARG A 200 -0.28 17.22 20.39
N HIS A 201 -1.48 17.42 19.83
CA HIS A 201 -2.25 18.66 20.06
C HIS A 201 -2.66 18.85 21.52
N ARG A 202 -2.82 17.76 22.28
CA ARG A 202 -3.17 17.78 23.71
C ARG A 202 -1.93 17.75 24.60
N SER A 203 -1.00 16.84 24.34
CA SER A 203 0.18 16.65 25.18
C SER A 203 1.29 17.67 24.91
N GLY A 204 1.33 18.20 23.69
CA GLY A 204 2.46 18.97 23.20
C GLY A 204 3.70 18.12 22.91
N LEU A 205 3.64 16.79 23.01
CA LEU A 205 4.77 15.87 22.91
C LEU A 205 4.64 14.92 21.72
N GLY A 206 5.77 14.51 21.17
CA GLY A 206 5.86 13.42 20.21
C GLY A 206 6.01 12.06 20.90
N GLN A 207 6.10 10.99 20.11
CA GLN A 207 6.26 9.62 20.60
C GLN A 207 6.93 8.73 19.55
N HIS A 208 7.43 7.58 19.98
CA HIS A 208 7.91 6.52 19.09
C HIS A 208 6.75 5.63 18.70
N LEU A 209 6.59 5.42 17.40
CA LEU A 209 5.64 4.49 16.81
C LEU A 209 6.44 3.29 16.27
N ASP A 210 6.22 2.12 16.85
CA ASP A 210 6.77 0.86 16.38
C ASP A 210 5.73 0.13 15.52
N ILE A 211 6.00 0.04 14.22
CA ILE A 211 5.09 -0.56 13.24
C ILE A 211 5.78 -1.75 12.57
N ALA A 212 5.33 -2.96 12.90
CA ALA A 212 5.89 -4.18 12.35
C ALA A 212 5.12 -4.67 11.11
N LEU A 213 5.85 -5.15 10.11
CA LEU A 213 5.28 -5.84 8.95
C LEU A 213 4.52 -7.10 9.38
N LEU A 214 5.08 -7.91 10.28
CA LEU A 214 4.43 -9.13 10.77
C LEU A 214 3.10 -8.82 11.46
N ASP A 215 3.05 -7.83 12.35
CA ASP A 215 1.84 -7.47 13.08
C ASP A 215 0.75 -6.97 12.14
N SER A 216 1.12 -6.06 11.24
CA SER A 216 0.24 -5.52 10.20
C SER A 216 -0.29 -6.62 9.29
N HIS A 217 0.55 -7.59 8.95
CA HIS A 217 0.21 -8.75 8.15
C HIS A 217 -0.78 -9.68 8.86
N VAL A 218 -0.48 -10.06 10.09
CA VAL A 218 -1.35 -10.95 10.87
C VAL A 218 -2.70 -10.28 11.08
N ALA A 219 -2.73 -8.98 11.38
CA ALA A 219 -3.98 -8.21 11.48
C ALA A 219 -4.79 -8.22 10.16
N LEU A 220 -4.13 -8.15 9.00
CA LEU A 220 -4.77 -8.18 7.67
C LEU A 220 -5.59 -9.45 7.41
N LEU A 221 -5.27 -10.58 8.06
CA LEU A 221 -6.01 -11.84 7.90
C LEU A 221 -7.43 -11.79 8.48
N ALA A 222 -7.75 -10.81 9.32
CA ALA A 222 -9.09 -10.45 9.75
C ALA A 222 -9.96 -11.65 10.17
N ASN A 223 -11.03 -11.95 9.41
CA ASN A 223 -11.97 -13.01 9.75
C ASN A 223 -11.35 -14.42 9.69
N GLN A 224 -10.24 -14.61 8.97
CA GLN A 224 -9.55 -15.92 8.93
C GLN A 224 -8.88 -16.24 10.26
N ASN A 225 -8.31 -15.22 10.92
CA ASN A 225 -7.84 -15.36 12.30
C ASN A 225 -8.99 -15.74 13.23
N SER A 226 -10.13 -15.05 13.09
CA SER A 226 -11.31 -15.34 13.90
C SER A 226 -11.88 -16.75 13.64
N ASN A 227 -11.86 -17.22 12.38
CA ASN A 227 -12.22 -18.59 12.04
C ASN A 227 -11.33 -19.58 12.80
N TYR A 228 -10.01 -19.37 12.83
CA TYR A 228 -9.09 -20.20 13.60
C TYR A 228 -9.34 -20.10 15.11
N PHE A 229 -9.45 -18.90 15.68
CA PHE A 229 -9.65 -18.70 17.12
C PHE A 229 -10.93 -19.36 17.64
N ASN A 230 -12.01 -19.36 16.84
CA ASN A 230 -13.30 -19.94 17.25
C ASN A 230 -13.41 -21.45 16.99
N SER A 231 -12.65 -22.00 16.04
CA SER A 231 -12.77 -23.43 15.66
C SER A 231 -11.58 -24.29 16.08
N GLY A 232 -10.42 -23.69 16.37
CA GLY A 232 -9.14 -24.39 16.53
C GLY A 232 -8.57 -24.96 15.21
N VAL A 233 -9.24 -24.75 14.08
CA VAL A 233 -8.85 -25.28 12.77
C VAL A 233 -8.40 -24.15 11.87
N ALA A 234 -7.13 -24.20 11.43
CA ALA A 234 -6.59 -23.21 10.52
C ALA A 234 -7.30 -23.30 9.14
N PRO A 235 -7.78 -22.19 8.57
CA PRO A 235 -8.34 -22.18 7.22
C PRO A 235 -7.32 -22.63 6.17
N LYS A 236 -7.81 -23.16 5.04
CA LYS A 236 -6.99 -23.61 3.90
C LYS A 236 -7.34 -22.84 2.64
N ARG A 237 -6.47 -22.90 1.63
CA ARG A 237 -6.72 -22.38 0.28
C ARG A 237 -8.05 -22.85 -0.29
N ALA A 238 -8.81 -21.92 -0.87
CA ALA A 238 -10.10 -22.19 -1.52
C ALA A 238 -10.17 -21.60 -2.94
N GLY A 239 -9.02 -21.29 -3.56
CA GLY A 239 -8.97 -20.56 -4.81
C GLY A 239 -9.68 -19.21 -4.67
N ASN A 240 -10.61 -18.92 -5.57
CA ASN A 240 -11.41 -17.70 -5.54
C ASN A 240 -12.73 -17.83 -4.76
N ALA A 241 -12.96 -18.94 -4.05
CA ALA A 241 -14.18 -19.13 -3.25
C ALA A 241 -14.04 -18.51 -1.85
N HIS A 242 -15.12 -17.89 -1.37
CA HIS A 242 -15.18 -17.40 0.01
C HIS A 242 -15.29 -18.57 1.01
N GLN A 243 -14.59 -18.48 2.14
CA GLN A 243 -14.61 -19.54 3.17
C GLN A 243 -15.99 -19.70 3.82
N ASN A 244 -16.67 -18.58 4.08
CA ASN A 244 -17.86 -18.57 4.94
C ASN A 244 -19.19 -18.29 4.20
N VAL A 245 -19.17 -18.02 2.88
CA VAL A 245 -20.35 -17.55 2.13
C VAL A 245 -20.44 -18.28 0.79
N VAL A 246 -21.64 -18.75 0.43
CA VAL A 246 -21.88 -19.53 -0.80
C VAL A 246 -23.20 -19.11 -1.45
N PRO A 247 -23.26 -18.94 -2.79
CA PRO A 247 -22.13 -18.73 -3.69
C PRO A 247 -21.48 -17.36 -3.46
N TYR A 248 -20.16 -17.38 -3.37
CA TYR A 248 -19.28 -16.20 -3.44
C TYR A 248 -17.97 -16.68 -4.04
N GLN A 249 -17.92 -16.74 -5.37
CA GLN A 249 -16.79 -17.32 -6.11
C GLN A 249 -16.76 -16.90 -7.57
N VAL A 250 -15.69 -17.29 -8.26
CA VAL A 250 -15.58 -17.24 -9.72
C VAL A 250 -16.33 -18.42 -10.32
N PHE A 251 -17.06 -18.14 -11.40
CA PHE A 251 -17.66 -19.14 -12.29
C PHE A 251 -17.08 -18.98 -13.69
N ALA A 252 -16.84 -20.11 -14.35
CA ALA A 252 -16.59 -20.13 -15.78
C ALA A 252 -17.91 -19.95 -16.54
N ALA A 253 -17.88 -19.11 -17.56
CA ALA A 253 -18.91 -18.95 -18.57
C ALA A 253 -18.37 -19.48 -19.91
N ARG A 254 -19.20 -19.51 -20.95
CA ARG A 254 -18.82 -20.06 -22.26
C ARG A 254 -17.58 -19.38 -22.89
N ASP A 255 -17.35 -18.10 -22.59
CA ASP A 255 -16.31 -17.28 -23.22
C ASP A 255 -15.45 -16.49 -22.22
N GLY A 256 -15.48 -16.84 -20.93
CA GLY A 256 -14.68 -16.15 -19.91
C GLY A 256 -15.07 -16.51 -18.49
N HIS A 257 -14.75 -15.63 -17.55
CA HIS A 257 -15.04 -15.81 -16.12
C HIS A 257 -15.77 -14.60 -15.56
N LEU A 258 -16.70 -14.84 -14.65
CA LEU A 258 -17.34 -13.81 -13.84
C LEU A 258 -17.34 -14.20 -12.36
N ILE A 259 -17.32 -13.19 -11.51
CA ILE A 259 -17.52 -13.33 -10.08
C ILE A 259 -19.01 -13.19 -9.80
N VAL A 260 -19.55 -14.07 -8.95
CA VAL A 260 -20.90 -13.93 -8.39
C VAL A 260 -20.80 -13.98 -6.88
N ALA A 261 -21.40 -13.00 -6.20
CA ALA A 261 -21.40 -12.89 -4.75
C ALA A 261 -22.82 -12.70 -4.22
N THR A 262 -23.31 -13.68 -3.45
CA THR A 262 -24.60 -13.61 -2.75
C THR A 262 -24.34 -13.56 -1.25
N GLY A 263 -24.42 -12.36 -0.67
CA GLY A 263 -24.18 -12.14 0.76
C GLY A 263 -25.38 -12.43 1.65
N ASN A 264 -26.57 -12.58 1.07
CA ASN A 264 -27.80 -12.85 1.82
C ASN A 264 -28.81 -13.70 1.02
N GLU A 265 -29.88 -14.12 1.70
CA GLU A 265 -30.88 -15.04 1.14
C GLU A 265 -31.69 -14.43 0.00
N SER A 266 -32.00 -13.13 0.06
CA SER A 266 -32.69 -12.44 -1.03
C SER A 266 -31.85 -12.39 -2.30
N GLN A 267 -30.54 -12.13 -2.18
CA GLN A 267 -29.61 -12.14 -3.30
C GLN A 267 -29.47 -13.55 -3.89
N TYR A 268 -29.40 -14.58 -3.05
CA TYR A 268 -29.35 -15.96 -3.54
C TYR A 268 -30.61 -16.36 -4.32
N ARG A 269 -31.80 -16.08 -3.77
CA ARG A 269 -33.06 -16.36 -4.50
C ARG A 269 -33.19 -15.53 -5.79
N ALA A 270 -32.75 -14.28 -5.79
CA ALA A 270 -32.71 -13.45 -6.99
C ALA A 270 -31.74 -14.03 -8.04
N TYR A 271 -30.57 -14.49 -7.61
CA TYR A 271 -29.60 -15.18 -8.45
C TYR A 271 -30.21 -16.41 -9.11
N CYS A 272 -30.77 -17.34 -8.35
CA CYS A 272 -31.42 -18.56 -8.85
C CYS A 272 -32.50 -18.25 -9.91
N ARG A 273 -33.36 -17.24 -9.66
CA ARG A 273 -34.35 -16.79 -10.66
C ARG A 273 -33.70 -16.25 -11.93
N ALA A 274 -32.66 -15.41 -11.81
CA ALA A 274 -32.00 -14.78 -12.94
C ALA A 274 -31.27 -15.78 -13.86
N ILE A 275 -30.77 -16.89 -13.29
CA ILE A 275 -30.14 -17.98 -14.06
C ILE A 275 -31.14 -19.06 -14.51
N GLY A 276 -32.44 -18.88 -14.24
CA GLY A 276 -33.50 -19.76 -14.74
C GLY A 276 -33.75 -21.02 -13.93
N VAL A 277 -33.28 -21.09 -12.69
CA VAL A 277 -33.50 -22.22 -11.75
C VAL A 277 -34.11 -21.75 -10.43
N PRO A 278 -35.30 -21.11 -10.44
CA PRO A 278 -35.95 -20.61 -9.22
C PRO A 278 -36.09 -21.65 -8.11
N GLU A 279 -36.35 -22.90 -8.47
CA GLU A 279 -36.51 -24.03 -7.55
C GLU A 279 -35.29 -24.27 -6.66
N LEU A 280 -34.08 -23.95 -7.15
CA LEU A 280 -32.86 -24.07 -6.38
C LEU A 280 -32.82 -23.07 -5.21
N GLY A 281 -33.46 -21.90 -5.39
CA GLY A 281 -33.58 -20.87 -4.36
C GLY A 281 -34.54 -21.24 -3.23
N ASP A 282 -35.46 -22.15 -3.48
CA ASP A 282 -36.48 -22.64 -2.53
C ASP A 282 -36.13 -24.04 -1.97
N ASP A 283 -35.08 -24.69 -2.48
CA ASP A 283 -34.61 -25.98 -1.99
C ASP A 283 -34.22 -25.89 -0.50
N PRO A 284 -34.79 -26.73 0.39
CA PRO A 284 -34.47 -26.73 1.81
C PRO A 284 -32.98 -26.91 2.13
N ARG A 285 -32.21 -27.58 1.24
CA ARG A 285 -30.74 -27.74 1.38
C ARG A 285 -29.97 -26.45 1.18
N PHE A 286 -30.56 -25.46 0.49
CA PHE A 286 -29.91 -24.21 0.10
C PHE A 286 -30.62 -22.96 0.62
N ALA A 287 -31.65 -23.12 1.46
CA ALA A 287 -32.50 -22.04 1.94
C ALA A 287 -31.79 -20.97 2.78
N THR A 288 -30.65 -21.30 3.41
CA THR A 288 -29.84 -20.36 4.21
C THR A 288 -28.36 -20.49 3.86
N ASN A 289 -27.56 -19.44 4.09
CA ASN A 289 -26.12 -19.49 3.85
C ASN A 289 -25.44 -20.63 4.62
N ARG A 290 -25.85 -20.87 5.87
CA ARG A 290 -25.32 -22.00 6.67
C ARG A 290 -25.54 -23.33 5.94
N LEU A 291 -26.75 -23.57 5.43
CA LEU A 291 -27.09 -24.79 4.71
C LEU A 291 -26.36 -24.87 3.35
N ARG A 292 -26.17 -23.74 2.66
CA ARG A 292 -25.36 -23.67 1.44
C ARG A 292 -23.88 -23.96 1.70
N VAL A 293 -23.33 -23.53 2.82
CA VAL A 293 -21.96 -23.86 3.23
C VAL A 293 -21.85 -25.36 3.53
N THR A 294 -22.80 -25.93 4.27
CA THR A 294 -22.85 -27.38 4.55
C THR A 294 -22.97 -28.22 3.27
N ASN A 295 -23.77 -27.76 2.30
CA ASN A 295 -24.02 -28.47 1.03
C ASN A 295 -23.24 -27.86 -0.15
N ARG A 296 -22.09 -27.23 0.11
CA ARG A 296 -21.33 -26.44 -0.87
C ARG A 296 -21.03 -27.22 -2.15
N GLU A 297 -20.47 -28.41 -2.01
CA GLU A 297 -19.99 -29.20 -3.16
C GLU A 297 -21.12 -29.50 -4.13
N VAL A 298 -22.29 -29.89 -3.61
CA VAL A 298 -23.48 -30.17 -4.41
C VAL A 298 -23.98 -28.90 -5.10
N LEU A 299 -24.13 -27.79 -4.35
CA LEU A 299 -24.66 -26.55 -4.92
C LEU A 299 -23.73 -25.98 -6.00
N ILE A 300 -22.42 -25.93 -5.73
CA ILE A 300 -21.47 -25.33 -6.65
C ILE A 300 -21.31 -26.14 -7.94
N ALA A 301 -21.41 -27.47 -7.89
CA ALA A 301 -21.43 -28.29 -9.10
C ALA A 301 -22.59 -27.90 -10.02
N ILE A 302 -23.82 -27.83 -9.48
CA ILE A 302 -25.03 -27.44 -10.23
C ILE A 302 -24.87 -26.03 -10.83
N LEU A 303 -24.47 -25.06 -10.01
CA LEU A 303 -24.32 -23.68 -10.46
C LEU A 303 -23.25 -23.56 -11.55
N THR A 304 -22.13 -24.28 -11.42
CA THR A 304 -21.05 -24.26 -12.41
C THR A 304 -21.51 -24.74 -13.78
N GLU A 305 -22.27 -25.85 -13.83
CA GLU A 305 -22.84 -26.36 -15.08
C GLU A 305 -23.78 -25.35 -15.75
N ILE A 306 -24.61 -24.64 -14.98
CA ILE A 306 -25.52 -23.62 -15.51
C ILE A 306 -24.73 -22.41 -16.04
N MET A 307 -23.78 -21.90 -15.26
CA MET A 307 -23.01 -20.70 -15.65
C MET A 307 -22.22 -20.94 -16.95
N LEU A 308 -21.75 -22.16 -17.21
CA LEU A 308 -21.04 -22.52 -18.45
C LEU A 308 -21.90 -22.40 -19.72
N GLN A 309 -23.23 -22.40 -19.61
CA GLN A 309 -24.13 -22.40 -20.77
C GLN A 309 -24.29 -21.01 -21.43
N GLY A 310 -24.02 -19.93 -20.68
CA GLY A 310 -24.18 -18.55 -21.15
C GLY A 310 -22.86 -17.83 -21.40
N ARG A 311 -22.92 -16.70 -22.12
CA ARG A 311 -21.78 -15.79 -22.29
C ARG A 311 -21.59 -14.98 -21.01
N ARG A 312 -20.34 -14.63 -20.69
CA ARG A 312 -19.98 -13.89 -19.46
C ARG A 312 -20.80 -12.62 -19.29
N ASP A 313 -20.85 -11.78 -20.33
CA ASP A 313 -21.48 -10.46 -20.26
C ASP A 313 -23.01 -10.54 -20.23
N ASP A 314 -23.60 -11.59 -20.83
CA ASP A 314 -25.04 -11.83 -20.73
C ASP A 314 -25.44 -12.19 -19.30
N TRP A 315 -24.60 -12.96 -18.59
CA TRP A 315 -24.82 -13.25 -17.18
C TRP A 315 -24.69 -12.00 -16.32
N ILE A 316 -23.62 -11.23 -16.51
CA ILE A 316 -23.40 -9.99 -15.76
C ILE A 316 -24.62 -9.07 -15.91
N ALA A 317 -25.08 -8.82 -17.15
CA ALA A 317 -26.23 -7.96 -17.40
C ALA A 317 -27.52 -8.46 -16.72
N LYS A 318 -27.79 -9.77 -16.74
CA LYS A 318 -28.96 -10.37 -16.06
C LYS A 318 -28.89 -10.22 -14.55
N LEU A 319 -27.72 -10.42 -13.96
CA LEU A 319 -27.51 -10.37 -12.50
C LEU A 319 -27.54 -8.94 -11.97
N GLU A 320 -26.92 -8.00 -12.67
CA GLU A 320 -26.96 -6.58 -12.35
C GLU A 320 -28.40 -6.04 -12.37
N ALA A 321 -29.20 -6.44 -13.37
CA ALA A 321 -30.60 -6.03 -13.48
C ALA A 321 -31.48 -6.42 -12.28
N VAL A 322 -31.07 -7.42 -11.50
CA VAL A 322 -31.76 -7.87 -10.29
C VAL A 322 -31.01 -7.56 -8.99
N GLY A 323 -29.96 -6.74 -9.07
CA GLY A 323 -29.19 -6.29 -7.90
C GLY A 323 -28.35 -7.39 -7.24
N VAL A 324 -27.97 -8.44 -7.98
CA VAL A 324 -27.02 -9.46 -7.52
C VAL A 324 -25.60 -8.96 -7.80
N PRO A 325 -24.73 -8.81 -6.78
CA PRO A 325 -23.34 -8.42 -7.00
C PRO A 325 -22.59 -9.40 -7.90
N CYS A 326 -22.10 -8.92 -9.03
CA CYS A 326 -21.27 -9.67 -9.96
C CYS A 326 -20.32 -8.75 -10.72
N GLY A 327 -19.36 -9.33 -11.44
CA GLY A 327 -18.49 -8.57 -12.33
C GLY A 327 -17.44 -9.44 -13.03
N PRO A 328 -16.75 -8.88 -14.04
CA PRO A 328 -15.68 -9.57 -14.74
C PRO A 328 -14.40 -9.61 -13.90
N ILE A 329 -13.45 -10.47 -14.28
CA ILE A 329 -12.07 -10.39 -13.83
C ILE A 329 -11.29 -9.59 -14.86
N ASN A 330 -10.97 -8.34 -14.53
CA ASN A 330 -10.23 -7.44 -15.43
C ASN A 330 -8.72 -7.57 -15.21
N ASP A 331 -7.95 -7.45 -16.29
CA ASP A 331 -6.53 -7.09 -16.19
C ASP A 331 -6.36 -5.60 -15.79
N ILE A 332 -5.12 -5.16 -15.58
CA ILE A 332 -4.83 -3.78 -15.15
C ILE A 332 -5.26 -2.76 -16.22
N ALA A 333 -5.10 -3.07 -17.51
CA ALA A 333 -5.47 -2.14 -18.59
C ALA A 333 -7.00 -1.97 -18.65
N GLN A 334 -7.75 -3.07 -18.56
CA GLN A 334 -9.21 -3.09 -18.47
C GLN A 334 -9.71 -2.37 -17.22
N ALA A 335 -9.03 -2.53 -16.07
CA ALA A 335 -9.38 -1.83 -14.84
C ALA A 335 -9.26 -0.30 -14.98
N PHE A 336 -8.22 0.22 -15.64
CA PHE A 336 -8.09 1.66 -15.91
C PHE A 336 -9.01 2.15 -17.05
N ALA A 337 -9.39 1.27 -17.98
CA ALA A 337 -10.39 1.57 -19.00
C ALA A 337 -11.84 1.55 -18.47
N HIS A 338 -12.08 1.01 -17.27
CA HIS A 338 -13.41 0.90 -16.69
C HIS A 338 -14.08 2.29 -16.54
N PRO A 339 -15.36 2.47 -16.93
CA PRO A 339 -16.03 3.77 -16.90
C PRO A 339 -15.98 4.44 -15.52
N GLN A 340 -16.14 3.68 -14.45
CA GLN A 340 -16.01 4.20 -13.08
C GLN A 340 -14.57 4.64 -12.74
N ALA A 341 -13.54 3.97 -13.25
CA ALA A 341 -12.15 4.36 -13.00
C ALA A 341 -11.83 5.68 -13.72
N GLN A 342 -12.34 5.86 -14.93
CA GLN A 342 -12.25 7.11 -15.70
C GLN A 342 -13.03 8.24 -15.01
N ALA A 343 -14.28 8.00 -14.63
CA ALA A 343 -15.11 8.97 -13.90
C ALA A 343 -14.47 9.41 -12.57
N ARG A 344 -13.74 8.50 -11.92
CA ARG A 344 -12.99 8.78 -10.68
C ARG A 344 -11.57 9.30 -10.92
N GLN A 345 -11.11 9.42 -12.17
CA GLN A 345 -9.78 9.88 -12.54
C GLN A 345 -8.67 9.13 -11.78
N LEU A 346 -8.74 7.78 -11.79
CA LEU A 346 -7.81 6.93 -11.02
C LEU A 346 -6.39 6.89 -11.59
N ARG A 347 -6.20 7.30 -12.85
CA ARG A 347 -4.89 7.61 -13.43
C ARG A 347 -4.73 9.13 -13.49
N ARG A 348 -3.56 9.63 -13.10
CA ARG A 348 -3.14 11.01 -13.36
C ARG A 348 -1.77 10.98 -14.03
N ASP A 349 -1.53 11.94 -14.90
CA ASP A 349 -0.24 12.14 -15.53
C ASP A 349 0.31 13.48 -15.02
N LEU A 350 1.47 13.46 -14.37
CA LEU A 350 2.10 14.64 -13.74
C LEU A 350 3.33 15.07 -14.56
N PRO A 351 3.57 16.38 -14.79
CA PRO A 351 4.81 16.84 -15.38
C PRO A 351 6.02 16.36 -14.58
N HIS A 352 6.98 15.73 -15.25
CA HIS A 352 8.16 15.16 -14.62
C HIS A 352 9.42 15.97 -14.97
N PRO A 353 10.35 16.20 -14.03
CA PRO A 353 11.57 16.98 -14.27
C PRO A 353 12.47 16.45 -15.40
N ALA A 354 12.36 15.17 -15.75
CA ALA A 354 13.03 14.58 -16.93
C ALA A 354 12.44 15.01 -18.29
N GLY A 355 11.49 15.95 -18.34
CA GLY A 355 10.96 16.52 -19.58
C GLY A 355 9.74 15.79 -20.17
N GLY A 356 9.15 14.83 -19.45
CA GLY A 356 7.98 14.06 -19.87
C GLY A 356 6.81 14.11 -18.86
N MET A 357 5.90 13.14 -18.95
CA MET A 357 4.78 12.96 -18.00
C MET A 357 4.95 11.66 -17.23
N ALA A 358 4.92 11.73 -15.90
CA ALA A 358 4.91 10.56 -15.02
C ALA A 358 3.46 10.09 -14.77
N PRO A 359 3.05 8.90 -15.24
CA PRO A 359 1.77 8.32 -14.90
C PRO A 359 1.79 7.84 -13.44
N VAL A 360 0.83 8.27 -12.65
CA VAL A 360 0.64 7.85 -11.26
C VAL A 360 -0.79 7.42 -11.01
N THR A 361 -0.96 6.48 -10.08
CA THR A 361 -2.30 6.14 -9.57
C THR A 361 -2.74 7.23 -8.59
N ALA A 362 -3.96 7.74 -8.78
CA ALA A 362 -4.53 8.75 -7.90
C ALA A 362 -4.72 8.20 -6.48
N SER A 363 -4.48 9.05 -5.47
CA SER A 363 -4.92 8.80 -4.10
C SER A 363 -6.42 8.45 -4.06
N PRO A 364 -6.80 7.39 -3.31
CA PRO A 364 -8.21 7.03 -3.16
C PRO A 364 -8.98 7.99 -2.24
N LEU A 365 -8.28 8.84 -1.48
CA LEU A 365 -8.88 9.78 -0.52
C LEU A 365 -9.61 10.92 -1.23
N ARG A 366 -10.88 11.16 -0.85
CA ARG A 366 -11.74 12.20 -1.41
C ARG A 366 -12.39 13.00 -0.29
N PHE A 367 -11.78 14.12 0.06
CA PHE A 367 -12.31 15.02 1.09
C PHE A 367 -13.08 16.16 0.43
N SER A 368 -14.28 16.45 0.95
CA SER A 368 -15.19 17.46 0.39
C SER A 368 -14.69 18.90 0.55
N ALA A 369 -13.87 19.17 1.58
CA ALA A 369 -13.47 20.53 1.95
C ALA A 369 -11.96 20.77 2.02
N SER A 370 -11.13 19.73 2.00
CA SER A 370 -9.65 19.81 2.07
C SER A 370 -9.05 18.70 1.20
N PRO A 371 -9.22 18.77 -0.13
CA PRO A 371 -8.86 17.69 -1.03
C PRO A 371 -7.36 17.36 -1.00
N VAL A 372 -7.02 16.13 -1.39
CA VAL A 372 -5.62 15.74 -1.59
C VAL A 372 -4.96 16.59 -2.68
N VAL A 373 -3.64 16.74 -2.57
CA VAL A 373 -2.84 17.56 -3.47
C VAL A 373 -1.94 16.72 -4.37
N TYR A 374 -1.66 17.25 -5.56
CA TYR A 374 -0.69 16.70 -6.51
C TYR A 374 0.20 17.86 -6.92
N ARG A 375 1.19 18.18 -6.09
CA ARG A 375 2.13 19.28 -6.24
C ARG A 375 3.27 18.92 -7.18
N ARG A 376 3.81 17.70 -7.07
CA ARG A 376 5.03 17.28 -7.78
C ARG A 376 4.92 15.82 -8.23
N ALA A 377 5.47 15.51 -9.39
CA ALA A 377 5.80 14.14 -9.74
C ALA A 377 6.87 13.58 -8.77
N PRO A 378 7.10 12.26 -8.73
CA PRO A 378 8.23 11.71 -7.99
C PRO A 378 9.55 12.40 -8.39
N PRO A 379 10.39 12.82 -7.43
CA PRO A 379 11.54 13.68 -7.73
C PRO A 379 12.72 12.89 -8.32
N LEU A 380 13.53 13.58 -9.13
CA LEU A 380 14.88 13.09 -9.48
C LEU A 380 15.74 13.00 -8.21
N LEU A 381 16.77 12.16 -8.23
CA LEU A 381 17.73 12.05 -7.13
C LEU A 381 18.38 13.41 -6.87
N GLY A 382 18.33 13.86 -5.61
CA GLY A 382 18.99 15.08 -5.15
C GLY A 382 18.43 16.39 -5.69
N GLU A 383 17.33 16.34 -6.45
CA GLU A 383 16.72 17.49 -7.15
C GLU A 383 16.52 18.71 -6.23
N HIS A 384 16.23 18.46 -4.96
CA HIS A 384 15.83 19.48 -4.00
C HIS A 384 16.88 19.71 -2.90
N THR A 385 18.09 19.17 -3.03
CA THR A 385 19.15 19.29 -2.01
C THR A 385 19.41 20.77 -1.68
N GLU A 386 19.64 21.60 -2.68
CA GLU A 386 19.91 23.03 -2.48
C GLU A 386 18.68 23.81 -1.97
N GLU A 387 17.49 23.52 -2.50
CA GLU A 387 16.22 24.11 -2.07
C GLU A 387 16.01 23.88 -0.56
N VAL A 388 16.11 22.62 -0.12
CA VAL A 388 15.86 22.24 1.28
C VAL A 388 16.90 22.86 2.22
N LEU A 389 18.19 22.81 1.89
CA LEU A 389 19.24 23.37 2.74
C LEU A 389 19.07 24.89 2.94
N ARG A 390 18.59 25.59 1.91
CA ARG A 390 18.33 27.04 1.98
C ARG A 390 17.04 27.34 2.73
N GLU A 391 15.93 26.73 2.34
CA GLU A 391 14.60 27.09 2.83
C GLU A 391 14.31 26.57 4.23
N VAL A 392 14.77 25.35 4.55
CA VAL A 392 14.45 24.68 5.82
C VAL A 392 15.49 24.99 6.89
N LEU A 393 16.77 25.03 6.51
CA LEU A 393 17.88 25.19 7.46
C LEU A 393 18.54 26.57 7.41
N GLY A 394 18.17 27.43 6.46
CA GLY A 394 18.75 28.77 6.34
C GLY A 394 20.25 28.76 6.01
N LYS A 395 20.79 27.68 5.41
CA LYS A 395 22.22 27.60 5.09
C LYS A 395 22.60 28.64 4.03
N SER A 396 23.77 29.26 4.21
CA SER A 396 24.34 30.19 3.23
C SER A 396 24.73 29.45 1.94
N ALA A 397 24.89 30.20 0.85
CA ALA A 397 25.36 29.65 -0.42
C ALA A 397 26.72 28.91 -0.26
N ASP A 398 27.63 29.46 0.53
CA ASP A 398 28.94 28.85 0.81
C ASP A 398 28.81 27.53 1.58
N ALA A 399 27.93 27.47 2.60
CA ALA A 399 27.69 26.25 3.35
C ALA A 399 27.04 25.16 2.49
N ILE A 400 26.13 25.54 1.59
CA ILE A 400 25.51 24.62 0.63
C ILE A 400 26.55 24.10 -0.37
N ALA A 401 27.39 24.97 -0.91
CA ALA A 401 28.45 24.59 -1.84
C ALA A 401 29.46 23.65 -1.18
N ALA A 402 29.88 23.93 0.06
CA ALA A 402 30.74 23.07 0.84
C ALA A 402 30.11 21.69 1.09
N PHE A 403 28.82 21.64 1.48
CA PHE A 403 28.10 20.38 1.67
C PHE A 403 28.04 19.58 0.36
N LYS A 404 27.61 20.17 -0.75
CA LYS A 404 27.53 19.50 -2.06
C LYS A 404 28.89 18.97 -2.52
N ALA A 405 29.97 19.73 -2.28
CA ALA A 405 31.33 19.31 -2.61
C ALA A 405 31.81 18.14 -1.75
N ALA A 406 31.38 18.05 -0.48
CA ALA A 406 31.65 16.89 0.37
C ALA A 406 30.83 15.67 -0.07
N THR A 407 29.55 15.85 -0.33
CA THR A 407 28.64 14.79 -0.80
C THR A 407 29.12 14.18 -2.13
N ALA A 408 29.53 15.01 -3.10
CA ALA A 408 30.03 14.53 -4.39
C ALA A 408 31.35 13.74 -4.34
N LYS A 409 32.07 13.78 -3.20
CA LYS A 409 33.27 12.97 -2.97
C LYS A 409 32.97 11.64 -2.28
N THR A 410 31.73 11.44 -1.86
CA THR A 410 31.29 10.20 -1.22
C THR A 410 31.08 9.17 -2.33
N PRO A 411 31.73 8.00 -2.24
CA PRO A 411 31.73 7.00 -3.31
C PRO A 411 30.36 6.34 -3.55
#